data_AF-A0A1E3QLX9-F1
#
_entry.id   AF-A0A1E3QLX9-F1
#
_cell.length_a   1.000
_cell.length_b   1.000
_cell.length_c   1.000
_cell.angle_alpha   90.00
_cell.angle_beta   90.00
_cell.angle_gamma   90.00
#
_symmetry.space_group_name_H-M   'P 1'
#
loop_
_entity.id
_entity.type
_entity.pdbx_description
1 polymer ?
#
loop_
_entity_poly.entity_id
_entity_poly.type
_entity_poly.pdbx_seq_one_letter_code
_entity_poly.pdbx_strand_id
1 'polypeptide(L)'
;MSDSETNALKSQIQEHLISSGNYDRLSKALATKLYETGWVDSMKQAATAKASTMDKPNFDELNESLQQKGMDLVNDTVKRDMMALIKEYLDGVISS
;
A
#
# COMPACT_ATOMS: atom_id res chain seq x y z
N MET A 1 -16.30 -21.53 -5.64
CA MET A 1 -15.85 -20.77 -4.45
C MET A 1 -16.75 -19.58 -4.31
N SER A 2 -17.38 -19.40 -3.16
CA SER A 2 -18.20 -18.22 -2.86
C SER A 2 -17.31 -17.06 -2.39
N ASP A 3 -17.77 -15.82 -2.53
CA ASP A 3 -17.02 -14.63 -2.07
C ASP A 3 -16.67 -14.69 -0.57
N SER A 4 -17.50 -15.37 0.22
CA SER A 4 -17.27 -15.64 1.64
C SER A 4 -16.01 -16.50 1.88
N GLU A 5 -15.85 -17.56 1.09
CA GLU A 5 -14.68 -18.47 1.18
C GLU A 5 -13.39 -17.75 0.75
N THR A 6 -13.46 -16.91 -0.28
CA THR A 6 -12.33 -16.09 -0.75
C THR A 6 -11.91 -15.06 0.31
N ASN A 7 -12.88 -14.41 0.97
CA ASN A 7 -12.60 -13.46 2.04
C ASN A 7 -12.00 -14.13 3.27
N ALA A 8 -12.51 -15.30 3.66
CA ALA A 8 -11.96 -16.06 4.78
C ALA A 8 -10.51 -16.50 4.52
N LEU A 9 -10.21 -16.98 3.30
CA LEU A 9 -8.86 -17.33 2.89
C LEU A 9 -7.92 -16.12 2.91
N LYS A 10 -8.39 -14.97 2.42
CA LYS A 10 -7.63 -13.71 2.44
C LYS A 10 -7.28 -13.28 3.87
N SER A 11 -8.22 -13.40 4.81
CA SER A 11 -7.98 -13.08 6.23
C SER A 11 -6.96 -14.02 6.86
N GLN A 12 -7.04 -15.34 6.62
CA GLN A 12 -6.07 -16.31 7.13
C GLN A 12 -4.66 -16.05 6.60
N ILE A 13 -4.55 -15.71 5.32
CA ILE A 13 -3.30 -15.28 4.70
C ILE A 13 -2.74 -14.03 5.40
N GLN A 14 -3.58 -13.03 5.65
CA GLN A 14 -3.16 -11.79 6.33
C GLN A 14 -2.67 -12.07 7.74
N GLU A 15 -3.38 -12.88 8.53
CA GLU A 15 -2.96 -13.29 9.88
C GLU A 15 -1.62 -14.02 9.85
N HIS A 16 -1.41 -14.93 8.89
CA HIS A 16 -0.15 -15.64 8.75
C HIS A 16 1.00 -14.71 8.35
N LEU A 17 0.76 -13.75 7.44
CA LEU A 17 1.77 -12.76 7.07
C LEU A 17 2.16 -11.87 8.26
N ILE A 18 1.20 -11.54 9.14
CA ILE A 18 1.47 -10.77 10.36
C ILE A 18 2.28 -11.60 11.36
N SER A 19 1.84 -12.83 11.68
CA SER A 19 2.49 -13.68 12.69
C SER A 19 3.91 -14.12 12.28
N SER A 20 4.14 -14.29 10.96
CA SER A 20 5.47 -14.60 10.40
C SER A 20 6.39 -13.38 10.26
N GLY A 21 5.89 -12.16 10.54
CA GLY A 21 6.63 -10.90 10.33
C GLY A 21 6.84 -10.53 8.86
N ASN A 22 6.26 -11.28 7.92
CA ASN A 22 6.36 -11.01 6.48
C ASN A 22 5.57 -9.76 6.08
N TYR A 23 4.50 -9.43 6.80
CA TYR A 23 3.77 -8.18 6.62
C TYR A 23 4.67 -6.96 6.84
N ASP A 24 5.45 -6.95 7.92
CA ASP A 24 6.39 -5.85 8.21
C ASP A 24 7.48 -5.74 7.15
N ARG A 25 7.95 -6.88 6.61
CA ARG A 25 8.93 -6.91 5.52
C ARG A 25 8.35 -6.33 4.23
N LEU A 26 7.13 -6.72 3.87
CA LEU A 26 6.40 -6.19 2.71
C LEU A 26 6.15 -4.68 2.85
N SER A 27 5.72 -4.24 4.03
CA SER A 27 5.49 -2.82 4.32
C SER A 27 6.76 -1.99 4.18
N LYS A 28 7.89 -2.46 4.74
CA LYS A 28 9.20 -1.80 4.61
C LYS A 28 9.69 -1.77 3.16
N ALA A 29 9.53 -2.87 2.41
CA ALA A 29 9.91 -2.94 1.01
C ALA A 29 9.11 -1.95 0.15
N LEU A 30 7.79 -1.88 0.37
CA LEU A 30 6.93 -0.90 -0.32
C LEU A 30 7.34 0.54 0.03
N ALA A 31 7.52 0.84 1.32
CA ALA A 31 7.94 2.18 1.77
C ALA A 31 9.27 2.60 1.14
N THR A 32 10.24 1.68 1.06
CA THR A 32 11.54 1.92 0.42
C THR A 32 11.38 2.24 -1.07
N LYS A 33 10.63 1.41 -1.81
CA LYS A 33 10.37 1.63 -3.24
C LYS A 33 9.62 2.94 -3.51
N LEU A 34 8.63 3.28 -2.69
CA LEU A 34 7.90 4.55 -2.82
C LEU A 34 8.81 5.75 -2.54
N TYR A 35 9.74 5.63 -1.59
CA TYR A 35 10.72 6.67 -1.31
C TYR A 35 11.70 6.85 -2.49
N GLU A 36 12.30 5.76 -2.97
CA GLU A 36 13.28 5.75 -4.07
C GLU A 36 12.70 6.27 -5.40
N THR A 37 11.40 6.08 -5.63
CA THR A 37 10.71 6.58 -6.83
C THR A 37 10.24 8.03 -6.71
N GLY A 38 10.49 8.70 -5.59
CA GLY A 38 10.06 10.09 -5.35
C GLY A 38 8.56 10.23 -5.10
N TRP A 39 7.83 9.13 -4.88
CA TRP A 39 6.39 9.15 -4.59
C TRP A 39 6.11 9.91 -3.29
N VAL A 40 6.93 9.69 -2.26
CA VAL A 40 6.77 10.35 -0.95
C VAL A 40 6.86 11.87 -1.08
N ASP A 41 7.83 12.36 -1.84
CA ASP A 41 8.02 13.80 -2.03
C ASP A 41 6.91 14.40 -2.91
N SER A 42 6.48 13.67 -3.94
CA SER A 42 5.33 14.06 -4.78
C SER A 42 4.04 14.20 -3.96
N MET A 43 3.81 13.28 -3.03
CA MET A 43 2.65 13.32 -2.13
C MET A 43 2.73 14.47 -1.13
N LYS A 44 3.90 14.72 -0.54
CA LYS A 44 4.10 15.88 0.33
C LYS A 44 3.84 17.18 -0.41
N GLN A 45 4.37 17.32 -1.63
CA GLN A 45 4.14 18.52 -2.45
C GLN A 45 2.65 18.70 -2.77
N ALA A 46 1.95 17.62 -3.14
CA ALA A 46 0.51 17.65 -3.40
C ALA A 46 -0.29 18.05 -2.15
N ALA A 47 0.06 17.51 -0.98
CA ALA A 47 -0.55 17.85 0.29
C ALA A 47 -0.33 19.31 0.66
N THR A 48 0.90 19.81 0.57
CA THR A 48 1.23 21.22 0.84
C THR A 48 0.48 22.16 -0.10
N ALA A 49 0.44 21.84 -1.40
CA ALA A 49 -0.28 22.64 -2.38
C ALA A 49 -1.79 22.69 -2.08
N LYS A 50 -2.41 21.55 -1.75
CA LYS A 50 -3.84 21.49 -1.41
C LYS A 50 -4.14 22.22 -0.10
N ALA A 51 -3.34 22.00 0.93
CA ALA A 51 -3.51 22.64 2.24
C ALA A 51 -3.41 24.17 2.13
N SER A 52 -2.54 24.68 1.25
CA SER A 52 -2.38 26.12 1.03
C SER A 52 -3.61 26.79 0.39
N THR A 53 -4.52 26.00 -0.19
CA THR A 53 -5.80 26.51 -0.73
C THR A 53 -6.96 26.44 0.26
N MET A 54 -6.75 25.83 1.43
CA MET A 54 -7.77 25.69 2.47
C MET A 54 -7.70 26.87 3.44
N ASP A 55 -8.84 27.48 3.72
CA ASP A 55 -8.95 28.57 4.70
C ASP A 55 -8.56 28.09 6.12
N LYS A 56 -8.92 26.85 6.45
CA LYS A 56 -8.46 26.13 7.63
C LYS A 56 -8.06 24.70 7.23
N PRO A 57 -6.78 24.33 7.32
CA PRO A 57 -6.34 22.98 6.98
C PRO A 57 -7.08 21.91 7.80
N ASN A 58 -7.71 20.96 7.09
CA ASN A 58 -8.39 19.80 7.67
C ASN A 58 -7.73 18.52 7.13
N PHE A 59 -7.33 17.62 8.03
CA PHE A 59 -6.63 16.40 7.67
C PHE A 59 -7.51 15.42 6.87
N ASP A 60 -8.76 15.22 7.28
CA ASP A 60 -9.66 14.25 6.65
C ASP A 60 -9.98 14.68 5.22
N GLU A 61 -10.30 15.96 5.00
CA GLU A 61 -10.52 16.53 3.66
C GLU A 61 -9.27 16.44 2.78
N LEU A 62 -8.08 16.68 3.36
CA LEU A 62 -6.81 16.51 2.67
C LEU A 62 -6.61 15.06 2.25
N ASN A 63 -6.79 14.12 3.18
CA ASN A 63 -6.61 12.69 2.95
C ASN A 63 -7.56 12.17 1.87
N GLU A 64 -8.86 12.47 1.98
CA GLU A 64 -9.87 12.10 0.98
C GLU A 64 -9.54 12.66 -0.40
N SER A 65 -9.12 13.92 -0.47
CA SER A 65 -8.78 14.56 -1.76
C SER A 65 -7.51 14.02 -2.42
N LEU A 66 -6.62 13.40 -1.65
CA LEU A 66 -5.31 12.93 -2.12
C LEU A 66 -5.23 11.41 -2.27
N GLN A 67 -6.19 10.66 -1.72
CA GLN A 67 -6.15 9.20 -1.72
C GLN A 67 -6.04 8.62 -3.14
N GLN A 68 -6.90 9.06 -4.06
CA GLN A 68 -6.85 8.58 -5.45
C GLN A 68 -5.53 8.97 -6.14
N LYS A 69 -5.08 10.21 -5.94
CA LYS A 69 -3.79 10.68 -6.48
C LYS A 69 -2.62 9.85 -5.95
N GLY A 70 -2.65 9.47 -4.68
CA GLY A 70 -1.66 8.59 -4.09
C GLY A 70 -1.59 7.24 -4.82
N MET A 71 -2.74 6.64 -5.12
CA MET A 71 -2.84 5.37 -5.86
C MET A 71 -2.36 5.50 -7.32
N ASP A 72 -2.69 6.62 -7.97
CA ASP A 72 -2.34 6.87 -9.37
C ASP A 72 -0.83 7.13 -9.55
N LEU A 73 -0.20 7.77 -8.56
CA LEU A 73 1.24 8.07 -8.58
C LEU A 73 2.13 6.83 -8.35
N VAL A 74 1.58 5.71 -7.88
CA VAL A 74 2.37 4.49 -7.71
C VAL A 74 2.74 3.95 -9.10
N ASN A 75 4.03 3.99 -9.43
CA ASN A 75 4.57 3.49 -10.69
C ASN A 75 4.25 1.99 -10.87
N ASP A 76 3.92 1.59 -12.11
CA ASP A 76 3.60 0.21 -12.46
C ASP A 76 4.72 -0.79 -12.13
N THR A 77 5.96 -0.33 -12.14
CA THR A 77 7.11 -1.14 -11.71
C THR A 77 7.04 -1.46 -10.23
N VAL A 78 6.71 -0.48 -9.38
CA VAL A 78 6.52 -0.72 -7.94
C VAL A 78 5.35 -1.68 -7.71
N LYS A 79 4.23 -1.50 -8.42
CA LYS A 79 3.07 -2.41 -8.34
C LYS A 79 3.48 -3.84 -8.70
N ARG A 80 4.13 -4.02 -9.84
CA ARG A 80 4.57 -5.34 -10.34
C ARG A 80 5.55 -6.00 -9.37
N ASP A 81 6.57 -5.29 -8.91
CA ASP A 81 7.57 -5.83 -8.00
C ASP A 81 6.95 -6.26 -6.66
N MET A 82 6.04 -5.43 -6.13
CA MET A 82 5.35 -5.77 -4.88
C MET A 82 4.39 -6.93 -5.06
N MET A 83 3.69 -7.04 -6.20
CA MET A 83 2.84 -8.20 -6.49
C MET A 83 3.66 -9.49 -6.59
N ALA A 84 4.85 -9.44 -7.21
CA ALA A 84 5.75 -10.59 -7.30
C ALA A 84 6.22 -11.03 -5.89
N LEU A 85 6.63 -10.08 -5.05
CA LEU A 85 7.08 -10.36 -3.69
C LEU A 85 5.94 -10.90 -2.80
N ILE A 86 4.73 -10.35 -2.92
CA ILE A 86 3.54 -10.89 -2.23
C ILE A 86 3.30 -12.32 -2.68
N LYS A 87 3.34 -12.60 -3.99
CA LYS A 87 3.11 -13.95 -4.52
C LYS A 87 4.15 -14.95 -4.01
N GLU A 88 5.42 -14.57 -3.98
CA GLU A 88 6.50 -15.40 -3.41
C GLU A 88 6.20 -15.78 -1.95
N TYR A 89 5.77 -14.83 -1.13
CA TYR A 89 5.37 -15.13 0.25
C TYR A 89 4.14 -16.03 0.32
N LEU A 90 3.14 -15.84 -0.52
CA LEU A 90 1.95 -16.69 -0.54
C LEU A 90 2.27 -18.12 -0.98
N ASP A 91 3.10 -18.30 -1.99
CA ASP A 91 3.53 -19.61 -2.48
C ASP A 91 4.29 -20.38 -1.38
N GLY A 92 5.07 -19.67 -0.55
CA GLY A 92 5.74 -20.24 0.63
C GLY A 92 4.81 -20.64 1.78
N VAL A 93 3.59 -20.08 1.84
CA VAL A 93 2.57 -20.40 2.86
C VAL A 93 1.63 -21.51 2.41
N ILE A 94 1.29 -21.55 1.12
CA ILE A 94 0.36 -22.54 0.55
C ILE A 94 1.06 -23.89 0.29
N SER A 95 2.38 -23.89 0.12
CA SER A 95 3.18 -25.10 -0.14
C SER A 95 3.71 -25.80 1.13
N SER A 96 3.34 -25.30 2.33
CA SER A 96 3.71 -25.87 3.64
C SER A 96 2.51 -26.49 4.32
#